data_AF-A0A8I3AGJ1-F1
#
_entry.id   AF-A0A8I3AGJ1-F1
#
_cell.length_a   1.000
_cell.length_b   1.000
_cell.length_c   1.000
_cell.angle_alpha   90.00
_cell.angle_beta   90.00
_cell.angle_gamma   90.00
#
_symmetry.space_group_name_H-M   'P 1'
#
loop_
_entity.id
_entity.type
_entity.pdbx_description
1 polymer ?
#
loop_
_entity_poly.entity_id
_entity_poly.type
_entity_poly.pdbx_seq_one_letter_code
_entity_poly.pdbx_strand_id
1 'polypeptide(L)'
;MANTPHGGVLKDLFVRDAPRQAELLEESDKLPSLTLTERHLCDLELILNGGFSPLEGFLNEKDYNGVVKENRLADGSLFSMPINLDVSQQTIDKVGIKPGARITLRDLRDDRALAILTVEEVYKPNKNLEAQEVFGSPDDVTHPGIKHLLQVANEFYVGGKLEAVQRLAHYDFVDLRYTPAELRQHFEKLGWNKVVAFQTPR
;
A
#
# COMPACT_ATOMS: atom_id res chain seq x y z
N MET A 1 -25.59 10.22 -2.95
CA MET A 1 -24.40 9.63 -3.62
C MET A 1 -23.17 10.09 -2.84
N ALA A 2 -22.34 9.15 -2.37
CA ALA A 2 -21.16 9.50 -1.57
C ALA A 2 -20.14 10.32 -2.38
N ASN A 3 -19.21 11.02 -1.72
CA ASN A 3 -18.21 11.86 -2.38
C ASN A 3 -17.35 11.07 -3.38
N THR A 4 -16.99 11.65 -4.51
CA THR A 4 -16.21 10.98 -5.56
C THR A 4 -14.87 10.47 -5.01
N PRO A 5 -14.40 9.26 -5.38
CA PRO A 5 -13.06 8.80 -5.02
C PRO A 5 -11.98 9.79 -5.46
N HIS A 6 -10.88 9.84 -4.72
CA HIS A 6 -9.72 10.64 -5.12
C HIS A 6 -9.14 10.08 -6.43
N GLY A 7 -8.80 10.96 -7.37
CA GLY A 7 -8.48 10.60 -8.77
C GLY A 7 -9.69 10.16 -9.61
N GLY A 8 -10.92 10.29 -9.11
CA GLY A 8 -12.16 10.04 -9.85
C GLY A 8 -12.63 8.58 -9.87
N VAL A 9 -11.73 7.61 -9.64
CA VAL A 9 -12.01 6.18 -9.71
C VAL A 9 -11.57 5.49 -8.42
N LEU A 10 -12.45 4.69 -7.83
CA LEU A 10 -12.09 3.84 -6.69
C LEU A 10 -11.26 2.66 -7.19
N LYS A 11 -10.02 2.54 -6.71
CA LYS A 11 -9.09 1.45 -7.03
C LYS A 11 -9.34 0.23 -6.14
N ASP A 12 -10.56 -0.31 -6.17
CA ASP A 12 -10.86 -1.58 -5.50
C ASP A 12 -10.28 -2.74 -6.32
N LEU A 13 -9.09 -3.19 -5.95
CA LEU A 13 -8.36 -4.22 -6.68
C LEU A 13 -8.99 -5.60 -6.48
N PHE A 14 -9.70 -5.83 -5.38
CA PHE A 14 -10.48 -7.07 -5.21
C PHE A 14 -11.60 -7.16 -6.24
N VAL A 15 -12.30 -6.06 -6.52
CA VAL A 15 -13.33 -6.04 -7.58
C VAL A 15 -12.69 -6.16 -8.96
N ARG A 16 -11.57 -5.47 -9.20
CA ARG A 16 -10.82 -5.54 -10.47
C ARG A 16 -10.36 -6.97 -10.79
N ASP A 17 -9.83 -7.67 -9.79
CA ASP A 17 -9.14 -8.95 -9.95
C ASP A 17 -10.02 -10.17 -9.64
N ALA A 18 -11.24 -9.97 -9.12
CA ALA A 18 -12.20 -11.04 -8.84
C ALA A 18 -12.36 -12.06 -9.98
N PRO A 19 -12.42 -11.68 -11.27
CA PRO A 19 -12.51 -12.65 -12.36
C PRO A 19 -11.30 -13.58 -12.51
N ARG A 20 -10.12 -13.17 -12.02
CA ARG A 20 -8.85 -13.92 -12.10
C ARG A 20 -8.38 -14.46 -10.75
N GLN A 21 -9.19 -14.36 -9.70
CA GLN A 21 -8.78 -14.68 -8.33
C GLN A 21 -8.23 -16.10 -8.18
N ALA A 22 -8.85 -17.10 -8.81
CA ALA A 22 -8.40 -18.49 -8.73
C ALA A 22 -7.05 -18.70 -9.44
N GLU A 23 -6.87 -18.08 -10.62
CA GLU A 23 -5.60 -18.09 -11.37
C GLU A 23 -4.48 -17.44 -10.55
N LEU A 24 -4.76 -16.26 -9.98
CA LEU A 24 -3.80 -15.52 -9.16
C LEU A 24 -3.43 -16.30 -7.89
N LEU A 25 -4.38 -17.02 -7.28
CA LEU A 25 -4.10 -17.87 -6.12
C LEU A 25 -3.15 -19.01 -6.50
N GLU A 26 -3.43 -19.74 -7.57
CA GLU A 26 -2.55 -20.81 -8.06
C GLU A 26 -1.17 -20.30 -8.51
N GLU A 27 -1.10 -19.11 -9.09
CA GLU A 27 0.16 -18.46 -9.45
C GLU A 27 0.96 -18.10 -8.21
N SER A 28 0.30 -17.54 -7.18
CA SER A 28 0.95 -17.05 -5.97
C SER A 28 1.69 -18.13 -5.16
N ASP A 29 1.30 -19.40 -5.32
CA ASP A 29 1.98 -20.53 -4.69
C ASP A 29 3.27 -20.94 -5.41
N LYS A 30 3.47 -20.49 -6.65
CA LYS A 30 4.63 -20.84 -7.49
C LYS A 30 5.67 -19.73 -7.55
N LEU A 31 5.29 -18.50 -7.22
CA LEU A 31 6.17 -17.34 -7.26
C LEU A 31 7.08 -17.28 -6.02
N PRO A 32 8.27 -16.66 -6.15
CA PRO A 32 9.06 -16.30 -4.98
C PRO A 32 8.25 -15.33 -4.10
N SER A 33 8.33 -15.51 -2.78
CA SER A 33 7.49 -14.78 -1.83
C SER A 33 8.28 -13.87 -0.90
N LEU A 34 7.66 -12.75 -0.54
CA LEU A 34 8.10 -11.80 0.46
C LEU A 34 7.05 -11.73 1.59
N THR A 35 7.47 -12.09 2.81
CA THR A 35 6.65 -11.88 4.00
C THR A 35 6.69 -10.41 4.40
N LEU A 36 5.52 -9.79 4.55
CA LEU A 36 5.38 -8.37 4.83
C LEU A 36 5.55 -8.04 6.31
N THR A 37 5.94 -6.80 6.62
CA THR A 37 5.88 -6.27 7.99
C THR A 37 4.44 -5.84 8.35
N GLU A 38 4.15 -5.60 9.64
CA GLU A 38 2.85 -5.08 10.06
C GLU A 38 2.50 -3.76 9.36
N ARG A 39 3.49 -2.88 9.16
CA ARG A 39 3.28 -1.60 8.46
C ARG A 39 2.91 -1.83 7.01
N HIS A 40 3.65 -2.71 6.32
CA HIS A 40 3.34 -3.06 4.93
C HIS A 40 1.98 -3.73 4.79
N LEU A 41 1.52 -4.50 5.78
CA LEU A 41 0.19 -5.10 5.76
C LEU A 41 -0.92 -4.04 5.82
N CYS A 42 -0.79 -3.05 6.70
CA CYS A 42 -1.73 -1.93 6.76
C CYS A 42 -1.78 -1.16 5.44
N ASP A 43 -0.62 -0.86 4.86
CA ASP A 43 -0.53 -0.16 3.58
C ASP A 43 -1.13 -1.01 2.45
N LEU A 44 -0.78 -2.31 2.40
CA LEU A 44 -1.32 -3.24 1.42
C LEU A 44 -2.84 -3.31 1.48
N GLU A 45 -3.43 -3.43 2.67
CA GLU A 45 -4.88 -3.50 2.84
C GLU A 45 -5.59 -2.28 2.26
N LEU A 46 -5.06 -1.08 2.50
CA LEU A 46 -5.61 0.17 1.99
C LEU A 46 -5.36 0.40 0.50
N ILE A 47 -4.28 -0.15 -0.07
CA ILE A 47 -4.09 -0.17 -1.52
C ILE A 47 -5.10 -1.10 -2.17
N LEU A 48 -5.19 -2.36 -1.71
CA LEU A 48 -6.01 -3.39 -2.34
C LEU A 48 -7.51 -3.06 -2.29
N ASN A 49 -7.99 -2.43 -1.22
CA ASN A 49 -9.40 -2.05 -1.09
C ASN A 49 -9.74 -0.65 -1.69
N GLY A 50 -8.75 0.05 -2.23
CA GLY A 50 -8.92 1.37 -2.83
C GLY A 50 -8.96 2.54 -1.84
N GLY A 51 -8.66 2.33 -0.55
CA GLY A 51 -8.51 3.37 0.45
C GLY A 51 -7.45 4.42 0.09
N PHE A 52 -6.41 4.01 -0.66
CA PHE A 52 -5.37 4.89 -1.19
C PHE A 52 -5.55 5.30 -2.65
N SER A 53 -6.76 5.19 -3.21
CA SER A 53 -7.03 5.70 -4.57
C SER A 53 -6.46 7.12 -4.77
N PRO A 54 -5.77 7.41 -5.89
CA PRO A 54 -5.69 6.60 -7.12
C PRO A 54 -4.59 5.54 -7.15
N LEU A 55 -3.88 5.31 -6.04
CA LEU A 55 -2.79 4.33 -5.98
C LEU A 55 -3.31 2.90 -6.19
N GLU A 56 -2.55 2.10 -6.95
CA GLU A 56 -2.85 0.69 -7.28
C GLU A 56 -1.63 -0.24 -7.09
N GLY A 57 -0.65 0.23 -6.31
CA GLY A 57 0.65 -0.42 -6.13
C GLY A 57 1.51 0.27 -5.08
N PHE A 58 2.71 -0.23 -4.83
CA PHE A 58 3.71 0.51 -4.07
C PHE A 58 4.40 1.54 -4.97
N LEU A 59 4.79 2.69 -4.38
CA LEU A 59 5.32 3.80 -5.16
C LEU A 59 6.61 3.44 -5.89
N ASN A 60 6.58 3.69 -7.19
CA ASN A 60 7.76 3.74 -8.05
C ASN A 60 8.55 5.04 -7.72
N GLU A 61 9.81 5.13 -8.10
CA GLU A 61 10.73 6.24 -7.82
C GLU A 61 10.18 7.58 -8.32
N LYS A 62 9.47 7.59 -9.47
CA LYS A 62 8.89 8.81 -10.01
C LYS A 62 7.76 9.33 -9.13
N ASP A 63 6.83 8.46 -8.77
CA ASP A 63 5.72 8.78 -7.88
C ASP A 63 6.22 9.15 -6.48
N TYR A 64 7.18 8.40 -5.94
CA TYR A 64 7.83 8.68 -4.66
C TYR A 64 8.48 10.07 -4.63
N ASN A 65 9.28 10.42 -5.65
CA ASN A 65 9.93 11.73 -5.69
C ASN A 65 8.92 12.88 -5.81
N GLY A 66 7.84 12.70 -6.55
CA GLY A 66 6.75 13.67 -6.63
C GLY A 66 6.02 13.83 -5.29
N VAL A 67 5.77 12.72 -4.59
CA VAL A 67 5.12 12.74 -3.27
C VAL A 67 5.99 13.47 -2.26
N VAL A 68 7.27 13.12 -2.19
CA VAL A 68 8.22 13.71 -1.22
C VAL A 68 8.42 15.21 -1.49
N LYS A 69 8.57 15.64 -2.73
CA LYS A 69 8.94 17.03 -3.05
C LYS A 69 7.74 17.95 -3.29
N GLU A 70 6.64 17.40 -3.78
CA GLU A 70 5.53 18.20 -4.33
C GLU A 70 4.16 17.79 -3.76
N ASN A 71 4.11 16.78 -2.88
CA ASN A 71 2.88 16.17 -2.39
C ASN A 71 1.98 15.67 -3.53
N ARG A 72 2.55 15.15 -4.63
CA ARG A 72 1.79 14.70 -5.80
C ARG A 72 2.34 13.42 -6.40
N LEU A 73 1.45 12.57 -6.90
CA LEU A 73 1.81 11.47 -7.78
C LEU A 73 2.21 12.02 -9.16
N ALA A 74 2.84 11.17 -9.99
CA ALA A 74 3.31 11.52 -11.32
C ALA A 74 2.17 11.89 -12.30
N ASP A 75 0.93 11.49 -12.00
CA ASP A 75 -0.28 11.89 -12.74
C ASP A 75 -0.83 13.27 -12.32
N GLY A 76 -0.21 13.92 -11.32
CA GLY A 76 -0.59 15.22 -10.77
C GLY A 76 -1.57 15.15 -9.60
N SER A 77 -2.10 13.98 -9.25
CA SER A 77 -3.00 13.79 -8.12
C SER A 77 -2.30 14.11 -6.80
N LEU A 78 -2.98 14.85 -5.91
CA LEU A 78 -2.44 15.18 -4.58
C LEU A 78 -2.25 13.91 -3.74
N PHE A 79 -1.05 13.66 -3.23
CA PHE A 79 -0.77 12.54 -2.33
C PHE A 79 0.47 12.89 -1.51
N SER A 80 0.31 13.02 -0.20
CA SER A 80 1.31 13.67 0.69
C SER A 80 2.07 12.70 1.59
N MET A 81 1.89 11.40 1.42
CA MET A 81 2.52 10.38 2.26
C MET A 81 3.14 9.31 1.37
N PRO A 82 4.44 9.00 1.47
CA PRO A 82 5.04 7.95 0.67
C PRO A 82 4.60 6.56 1.18
N ILE A 83 4.11 5.72 0.28
CA ILE A 83 3.65 4.35 0.57
C ILE A 83 4.56 3.37 -0.16
N ASN A 84 5.56 2.86 0.56
CA ASN A 84 6.69 2.15 -0.03
C ASN A 84 6.78 0.72 0.51
N LEU A 85 7.27 -0.20 -0.34
CA LEU A 85 7.70 -1.52 0.09
C LEU A 85 9.21 -1.53 0.21
N ASP A 86 9.72 -1.49 1.44
CA ASP A 86 11.15 -1.51 1.70
C ASP A 86 11.72 -2.93 1.88
N VAL A 87 12.89 -3.17 1.29
CA VAL A 87 13.60 -4.46 1.32
C VAL A 87 15.11 -4.25 1.49
N SER A 88 15.78 -5.24 2.09
CA SER A 88 17.24 -5.24 2.18
C SER A 88 17.87 -5.81 0.91
N GLN A 89 19.16 -5.54 0.68
CA GLN A 89 19.91 -6.17 -0.42
C GLN A 89 19.86 -7.70 -0.34
N GLN A 90 19.96 -8.27 0.86
CA GLN A 90 19.88 -9.72 1.07
C GLN A 90 18.52 -10.28 0.64
N THR A 91 17.44 -9.57 0.93
CA THR A 91 16.08 -9.95 0.51
C THR A 91 15.94 -9.88 -1.01
N ILE A 92 16.47 -8.82 -1.64
CA ILE A 92 16.50 -8.66 -3.10
C ILE A 92 17.16 -9.87 -3.75
N ASP A 93 18.36 -10.23 -3.29
CA ASP A 93 19.16 -11.32 -3.86
C ASP A 93 18.49 -12.68 -3.62
N LYS A 94 17.94 -12.91 -2.42
CA LYS A 94 17.31 -14.18 -2.04
C LYS A 94 16.00 -14.44 -2.79
N VAL A 95 15.14 -13.42 -2.90
CA VAL A 95 13.82 -13.53 -3.53
C VAL A 95 13.92 -13.33 -5.05
N GLY A 96 15.00 -12.73 -5.54
CA GLY A 96 15.21 -12.44 -6.95
C GLY A 96 14.42 -11.21 -7.43
N ILE A 97 14.30 -10.20 -6.57
CA ILE A 97 13.54 -8.97 -6.85
C ILE A 97 14.30 -8.15 -7.91
N LYS A 98 13.67 -7.92 -9.06
CA LYS A 98 14.20 -7.12 -10.16
C LYS A 98 13.06 -6.62 -11.04
N PRO A 99 13.25 -5.57 -11.85
CA PRO A 99 12.25 -5.12 -12.82
C PRO A 99 11.70 -6.29 -13.66
N GLY A 100 10.37 -6.37 -13.75
CA GLY A 100 9.63 -7.43 -14.44
C GLY A 100 9.42 -8.71 -13.61
N ALA A 101 10.03 -8.86 -12.43
CA ALA A 101 9.75 -9.99 -11.55
C ALA A 101 8.34 -9.88 -10.96
N ARG A 102 7.69 -11.03 -10.79
CA ARG A 102 6.44 -11.16 -10.03
C ARG A 102 6.75 -11.82 -8.70
N ILE A 103 6.34 -11.20 -7.60
CA ILE A 103 6.57 -11.71 -6.25
C ILE A 103 5.26 -11.78 -5.47
N THR A 104 5.10 -12.82 -4.66
CA THR A 104 3.93 -12.97 -3.79
C THR A 104 4.17 -12.27 -2.47
N LEU A 105 3.24 -11.41 -2.07
CA LEU A 105 3.25 -10.75 -0.77
C LEU A 105 2.44 -11.57 0.22
N ARG A 106 3.09 -12.03 1.29
CA ARG A 106 2.50 -12.92 2.29
C ARG A 106 2.27 -12.23 3.62
N ASP A 107 1.21 -12.65 4.30
CA ASP A 107 0.90 -12.21 5.66
C ASP A 107 1.87 -12.83 6.68
N LEU A 108 2.46 -12.02 7.56
CA LEU A 108 3.36 -12.52 8.60
C LEU A 108 2.66 -13.35 9.68
N ARG A 109 1.33 -13.22 9.80
CA ARG A 109 0.54 -13.85 10.88
C ARG A 109 0.12 -15.27 10.55
N ASP A 110 -0.21 -15.54 9.29
CA ASP A 110 -0.82 -16.80 8.85
C ASP A 110 -0.28 -17.32 7.50
N ASP A 111 0.75 -16.69 6.95
CA ASP A 111 1.45 -17.06 5.70
C ASP A 111 0.56 -17.07 4.43
N ARG A 112 -0.65 -16.50 4.49
CA ARG A 112 -1.54 -16.42 3.33
C ARG A 112 -1.00 -15.48 2.26
N ALA A 113 -1.22 -15.85 1.00
CA ALA A 113 -0.88 -15.04 -0.16
C ALA A 113 -1.92 -13.92 -0.33
N LEU A 114 -1.51 -12.68 -0.09
CA LEU A 114 -2.42 -11.53 -0.10
C LEU A 114 -2.48 -10.86 -1.48
N ALA A 115 -1.32 -10.67 -2.10
CA ALA A 115 -1.19 -9.99 -3.38
C ALA A 115 -0.01 -10.52 -4.20
N ILE A 116 -0.05 -10.28 -5.51
CA ILE A 116 1.12 -10.41 -6.38
C ILE A 116 1.58 -9.00 -6.76
N LEU A 117 2.84 -8.70 -6.51
CA LEU A 117 3.48 -7.47 -6.96
C LEU A 117 4.24 -7.76 -8.26
N THR A 118 3.92 -7.02 -9.33
CA THR A 118 4.76 -6.94 -10.52
C THR A 118 5.74 -5.78 -10.33
N VAL A 119 7.01 -6.11 -10.13
CA VAL A 119 8.07 -5.14 -9.85
C VAL A 119 8.33 -4.30 -11.09
N GLU A 120 8.09 -2.99 -10.98
CA GLU A 120 8.46 -2.03 -12.02
C GLU A 120 9.90 -1.59 -11.83
N GLU A 121 10.29 -1.31 -10.58
CA GLU A 121 11.63 -0.85 -10.26
C GLU A 121 12.06 -1.14 -8.82
N VAL A 122 13.38 -1.12 -8.61
CA VAL A 122 14.04 -1.22 -7.30
C VAL A 122 15.03 -0.07 -7.21
N TYR A 123 14.83 0.82 -6.24
CA TYR A 123 15.61 2.05 -6.13
C TYR A 123 16.05 2.32 -4.69
N LYS A 124 17.10 3.11 -4.53
CA LYS A 124 17.62 3.50 -3.21
C LYS A 124 17.16 4.93 -2.89
N PRO A 125 16.19 5.13 -1.99
CA PRO A 125 15.67 6.45 -1.66
C PRO A 125 16.68 7.28 -0.88
N ASN A 126 16.56 8.61 -0.98
CA ASN A 126 17.21 9.53 -0.04
C ASN A 126 16.34 9.72 1.20
N LYS A 127 16.56 8.88 2.22
CA LYS A 127 15.78 8.89 3.46
C LYS A 127 15.92 10.19 4.26
N ASN A 128 17.04 10.89 4.17
CA ASN A 128 17.21 12.18 4.86
C ASN A 128 16.33 13.26 4.20
N LEU A 129 16.20 13.22 2.87
CA LEU A 129 15.26 14.08 2.16
C LEU A 129 13.81 13.74 2.50
N GLU A 130 13.46 12.45 2.56
CA GLU A 130 12.12 12.00 2.99
C GLU A 130 11.80 12.49 4.41
N ALA A 131 12.75 12.35 5.34
CA ALA A 131 12.60 12.83 6.71
C ALA A 131 12.36 14.35 6.78
N GLN A 132 13.15 15.12 6.03
CA GLN A 132 13.02 16.58 5.96
C GLN A 132 11.68 17.02 5.36
N GLU A 133 11.31 16.50 4.19
CA GLU A 133 10.17 17.02 3.42
C GLU A 133 8.83 16.46 3.92
N VAL A 134 8.79 15.21 4.37
CA VAL A 134 7.54 14.55 4.81
C VAL A 134 7.28 14.74 6.30
N PHE A 135 8.33 14.64 7.13
CA PHE A 135 8.21 14.70 8.60
C PHE A 135 8.74 16.01 9.20
N GLY A 136 9.32 16.90 8.40
CA GLY A 136 9.72 18.25 8.80
C GLY A 136 11.10 18.37 9.48
N SER A 137 11.81 17.26 9.69
CA SER A 137 13.13 17.25 10.31
C SER A 137 13.94 16.03 9.83
N PRO A 138 15.25 16.15 9.55
CA PRO A 138 16.01 15.03 9.02
C PRO A 138 16.51 14.08 10.11
N ASP A 139 16.75 14.60 11.32
CA ASP A 139 17.48 13.91 12.39
C ASP A 139 16.67 13.73 13.68
N ASP A 140 15.40 14.20 13.72
CA ASP A 140 14.57 14.09 14.91
C ASP A 140 14.00 12.67 15.09
N VAL A 141 14.83 11.78 15.63
CA VAL A 141 14.46 10.40 15.97
C VAL A 141 13.45 10.30 17.12
N THR A 142 13.02 11.41 17.72
CA THR A 142 11.87 11.40 18.64
C THR A 142 10.54 11.32 17.88
N HIS A 143 10.50 11.77 16.62
CA HIS A 143 9.35 11.60 15.75
C HIS A 143 9.22 10.11 15.35
N PRO A 144 8.09 9.44 15.63
CA PRO A 144 7.94 8.00 15.35
C PRO A 144 8.15 7.63 13.89
N GLY A 145 7.71 8.50 12.96
CA GLY A 145 7.91 8.32 11.51
C GLY A 145 9.37 8.35 11.09
N ILE A 146 10.16 9.32 11.62
CA ILE A 146 11.59 9.45 11.31
C ILE A 146 12.35 8.29 11.92
N LYS A 147 12.02 7.94 13.17
CA LYS A 147 12.61 6.78 13.85
C LYS A 147 12.42 5.50 13.04
N HIS A 148 11.21 5.24 12.57
CA HIS A 148 10.94 4.07 11.74
C HIS A 148 11.71 4.12 10.42
N LEU A 149 11.66 5.26 9.71
CA LEU A 149 12.34 5.44 8.43
C LEU A 149 13.85 5.18 8.51
N LEU A 150 14.51 5.71 9.55
CA LEU A 150 15.97 5.65 9.68
C LEU A 150 16.46 4.38 10.38
N GLN A 151 15.69 3.79 11.30
CA GLN A 151 16.16 2.69 12.15
C GLN A 151 15.52 1.33 11.83
N VAL A 152 14.36 1.30 11.18
CA VAL A 152 13.58 0.06 10.95
C VAL A 152 13.46 -0.25 9.46
N ALA A 153 13.10 0.74 8.64
CA ALA A 153 12.93 0.54 7.21
C ALA A 153 14.26 0.14 6.56
N ASN A 154 14.19 -0.76 5.59
CA ASN A 154 15.34 -1.26 4.84
C ASN A 154 15.86 -0.25 3.81
N GLU A 155 16.93 -0.61 3.12
CA GLU A 155 17.71 0.30 2.27
C GLU A 155 17.08 0.61 0.91
N PHE A 156 16.33 -0.31 0.32
CA PHE A 156 15.79 -0.19 -1.03
C PHE A 156 14.28 -0.18 -0.99
N TYR A 157 13.66 0.57 -1.90
CA TYR A 157 12.22 0.54 -2.14
C TYR A 157 11.93 -0.20 -3.45
N VAL A 158 10.83 -0.96 -3.43
CA VAL A 158 10.33 -1.72 -4.58
C VAL A 158 9.03 -1.09 -5.03
N GLY A 159 9.06 -0.47 -6.21
CA GLY A 159 7.89 0.09 -6.85
C GLY A 159 7.23 -0.93 -7.77
N GLY A 160 5.90 -0.92 -7.83
CA GLY A 160 5.19 -1.77 -8.78
C GLY A 160 3.69 -1.93 -8.49
N LYS A 161 2.99 -2.47 -9.47
CA LYS A 161 1.54 -2.69 -9.41
C LYS A 161 1.18 -3.97 -8.70
N LEU A 162 0.08 -3.92 -7.97
CA LEU A 162 -0.44 -5.05 -7.22
C LEU A 162 -1.62 -5.69 -7.94
N GLU A 163 -1.72 -7.01 -7.84
CA GLU A 163 -2.91 -7.82 -8.12
C GLU A 163 -3.39 -8.46 -6.82
N ALA A 164 -4.68 -8.33 -6.52
CA ALA A 164 -5.29 -8.81 -5.29
C ALA A 164 -5.56 -10.32 -5.37
N VAL A 165 -5.06 -11.09 -4.39
CA VAL A 165 -5.26 -12.55 -4.32
C VAL A 165 -6.24 -12.92 -3.23
N GLN A 166 -5.97 -12.49 -1.99
CA GLN A 166 -6.81 -12.74 -0.82
C GLN A 166 -6.86 -11.54 0.10
N ARG A 167 -7.94 -11.42 0.87
CA ARG A 167 -8.09 -10.39 1.91
C ARG A 167 -7.28 -10.77 3.15
N LEU A 168 -6.76 -9.74 3.83
CA LEU A 168 -6.22 -9.88 5.17
C LEU A 168 -7.32 -10.41 6.10
N ALA A 169 -6.98 -11.36 6.96
CA ALA A 169 -7.89 -11.91 7.94
C ALA A 169 -7.73 -11.09 9.22
N HIS A 170 -8.83 -10.49 9.66
CA HIS A 170 -8.96 -9.91 10.98
C HIS A 170 -10.04 -10.72 11.70
N TYR A 171 -9.77 -11.12 12.94
CA TYR A 171 -10.70 -11.91 13.75
C TYR A 171 -11.42 -11.04 14.78
N ASP A 172 -10.92 -9.83 14.98
CA ASP A 172 -11.39 -8.81 15.90
C ASP A 172 -12.26 -7.78 15.17
N PHE A 173 -13.39 -7.42 15.78
CA PHE A 173 -14.27 -6.33 15.36
C PHE A 173 -14.65 -6.36 13.87
N VAL A 174 -14.83 -7.54 13.29
CA VAL A 174 -15.10 -7.71 11.85
C VAL A 174 -16.31 -6.90 11.37
N ASP A 175 -17.34 -6.78 12.20
CA ASP A 175 -18.55 -5.99 11.90
C ASP A 175 -18.34 -4.46 11.93
N LEU A 176 -17.19 -4.02 12.46
CA LEU A 176 -16.78 -2.62 12.52
C LEU A 176 -15.71 -2.27 11.48
N ARG A 177 -15.17 -3.27 10.76
CA ARG A 177 -14.20 -3.08 9.69
C ARG A 177 -14.94 -2.98 8.36
N TYR A 178 -14.78 -1.87 7.67
CA TYR A 178 -15.42 -1.64 6.38
C TYR A 178 -14.41 -1.22 5.33
N THR A 179 -14.56 -1.76 4.13
CA THR A 179 -13.92 -1.24 2.92
C THR A 179 -14.59 0.06 2.45
N PRO A 180 -13.92 0.87 1.62
CA PRO A 180 -14.54 2.04 0.99
C PRO A 180 -15.83 1.70 0.24
N ALA A 181 -15.88 0.55 -0.45
CA ALA A 181 -17.06 0.11 -1.19
C ALA A 181 -18.24 -0.20 -0.25
N GLU A 182 -17.99 -0.94 0.84
CA GLU A 182 -19.02 -1.27 1.83
C GLU A 182 -19.56 -0.02 2.54
N LEU A 183 -18.69 0.93 2.94
CA LEU A 183 -19.14 2.19 3.54
C LEU A 183 -19.99 3.02 2.58
N ARG A 184 -19.58 3.12 1.31
CA ARG A 184 -20.35 3.86 0.28
C ARG A 184 -21.73 3.25 0.09
N GLN A 185 -21.82 1.92 0.02
CA GLN A 185 -23.09 1.21 -0.06
C GLN A 185 -23.92 1.39 1.22
N HIS A 186 -23.29 1.40 2.39
CA HIS A 186 -23.96 1.62 3.67
C HIS A 186 -24.60 3.01 3.74
N PHE A 187 -23.87 4.06 3.35
CA PHE A 187 -24.41 5.43 3.28
C PHE A 187 -25.57 5.53 2.30
N GLU A 188 -25.49 4.88 1.14
CA GLU A 188 -26.57 4.85 0.16
C GLU A 188 -27.82 4.17 0.70
N LYS A 189 -27.68 3.00 1.35
CA LYS A 189 -28.80 2.29 1.99
C LYS A 189 -29.52 3.14 3.04
N LEU A 190 -28.77 3.98 3.77
CA LEU A 190 -29.33 4.88 4.78
C LEU A 190 -29.81 6.22 4.20
N GLY A 191 -29.64 6.46 2.90
CA GLY A 191 -29.99 7.73 2.25
C GLY A 191 -29.11 8.91 2.69
N TRP A 192 -27.92 8.64 3.22
CA TRP A 192 -27.00 9.67 3.71
C TRP A 192 -26.24 10.33 2.56
N ASN A 193 -26.26 11.66 2.52
CA ASN A 193 -25.58 12.46 1.50
C ASN A 193 -24.44 13.32 2.05
N LYS A 194 -24.47 13.65 3.35
CA LYS A 194 -23.43 14.43 4.02
C LYS A 194 -22.95 13.62 5.22
N VAL A 195 -21.68 13.25 5.21
CA VAL A 195 -21.05 12.43 6.24
C VAL A 195 -19.80 13.16 6.72
N VAL A 196 -19.66 13.32 8.04
CA VAL A 196 -18.46 13.86 8.66
C VAL A 196 -17.67 12.69 9.22
N ALA A 197 -16.46 12.48 8.72
CA ALA A 197 -15.53 11.51 9.29
C ALA A 197 -14.74 12.17 10.43
N PHE A 198 -14.54 11.43 11.52
CA PHE A 198 -13.74 11.88 12.66
C PHE A 198 -12.59 10.88 12.89
N GLN A 199 -11.36 11.33 12.67
CA GLN A 199 -10.16 10.53 12.90
C GLN A 199 -9.72 10.64 14.37
N THR A 200 -9.56 9.50 15.05
CA THR A 200 -8.96 9.41 16.39
C THR A 200 -7.90 8.30 16.41
N PRO A 201 -6.69 8.55 16.93
CA PRO A 201 -5.62 7.54 17.03
C PRO A 201 -5.74 6.66 18.29
N ARG A 202 -6.84 6.77 19.03
CA ARG A 202 -7.18 5.95 20.19
C ARG A 202 -8.62 5.49 20.13
#